data_AF-A0A943LKI1-F1
#
_entry.id   AF-A0A943LKI1-F1
#
_cell.length_a   1.000
_cell.length_b   1.000
_cell.length_c   1.000
_cell.angle_alpha   90.00
_cell.angle_beta   90.00
_cell.angle_gamma   90.00
#
_symmetry.space_group_name_H-M   'P 1'
#
loop_
_entity.id
_entity.type
_entity.pdbx_description
1 polymer ?
#
loop_
_entity_poly.entity_id
_entity_poly.type
_entity_poly.pdbx_seq_one_letter_code
_entity_poly.pdbx_strand_id
1 'polypeptide(L)'
;MKKFIFISLSICLMFGAIACTNNDINNKEETQNVETVEELSFKSVSLSEISNLIKEDKNKIIYFSRKTCDRCLQLDENLKEVLDKNSQEKIYLFDTDKARNENNELMKEILKEVKVESVPTIIYFEGNVEKDRYDTLGGVDELKEWFNGKL
;
A
#
# COMPACT_ATOMS: atom_id res chain seq x y z
N MET A 1 26.57 -36.92 34.91
CA MET A 1 25.78 -37.92 35.66
C MET A 1 25.82 -37.61 37.14
N LYS A 2 24.66 -37.75 37.81
CA LYS A 2 24.44 -37.68 39.27
C LYS A 2 24.41 -36.25 39.83
N LYS A 3 23.45 -35.83 40.66
CA LYS A 3 22.24 -36.43 41.26
C LYS A 3 21.49 -35.23 41.88
N PHE A 4 20.21 -35.03 41.57
CA PHE A 4 19.32 -34.19 42.36
C PHE A 4 18.37 -35.10 43.11
N ILE A 5 18.45 -35.13 44.45
CA ILE A 5 17.44 -35.72 45.33
C ILE A 5 17.38 -34.90 46.63
N PHE A 6 16.15 -34.84 47.16
CA PHE A 6 15.65 -34.50 48.51
C PHE A 6 14.98 -33.12 48.59
N ILE A 7 13.64 -33.01 48.48
CA ILE A 7 12.49 -33.52 49.29
C ILE A 7 12.25 -32.68 50.56
N SER A 8 10.95 -32.36 50.74
CA SER A 8 10.25 -32.04 52.00
C SER A 8 10.34 -30.57 52.45
N LEU A 9 9.31 -29.91 52.98
CA LEU A 9 7.91 -30.21 53.33
C LEU A 9 7.38 -28.88 53.92
N SER A 10 6.05 -28.74 54.04
CA SER A 10 5.34 -27.75 54.87
C SER A 10 5.21 -26.33 54.28
N ILE A 11 4.05 -25.65 54.32
CA ILE A 11 2.94 -25.78 55.25
C ILE A 11 1.65 -25.24 54.59
N CYS A 12 0.54 -25.91 54.89
CA CYS A 12 -0.83 -25.48 54.57
C CYS A 12 -1.14 -24.10 55.18
N LEU A 13 -1.73 -23.21 54.39
CA LEU A 13 -2.70 -22.25 54.91
C LEU A 13 -3.88 -22.17 53.93
N MET A 14 -4.85 -23.05 54.18
CA MET A 14 -6.24 -22.85 53.77
C MET A 14 -6.78 -21.64 54.55
N PHE A 15 -7.02 -20.54 53.84
CA PHE A 15 -8.08 -19.61 54.19
C PHE A 15 -9.01 -19.50 52.99
N GLY A 16 -10.12 -20.23 53.06
CA GLY A 16 -11.28 -19.97 52.21
C GLY A 16 -12.11 -18.84 52.82
N ALA A 17 -12.50 -17.88 51.98
CA ALA A 17 -13.84 -17.30 51.93
C ALA A 17 -13.93 -16.26 50.79
N ILE A 18 -14.62 -16.66 49.72
CA ILE A 18 -15.74 -15.95 49.08
C ILE A 18 -15.60 -14.42 48.87
N ALA A 19 -15.49 -14.02 47.61
CA ALA A 19 -16.40 -13.04 47.00
C ALA A 19 -16.25 -13.06 45.47
N CYS A 20 -17.20 -13.68 44.76
CA CYS A 20 -17.45 -13.32 43.37
C CYS A 20 -18.23 -12.00 43.41
N THR A 21 -17.58 -10.89 43.08
CA THR A 21 -18.31 -9.68 42.70
C THR A 21 -18.37 -9.65 41.19
N ASN A 22 -19.56 -9.91 40.64
CA ASN A 22 -19.89 -9.63 39.26
C ASN A 22 -19.64 -8.14 39.03
N ASN A 23 -18.75 -7.83 38.10
CA ASN A 23 -18.66 -6.48 37.56
C ASN A 23 -19.36 -6.54 36.20
N ASP A 24 -20.63 -6.14 36.18
CA ASP A 24 -21.35 -5.80 34.96
C ASP A 24 -20.71 -4.55 34.36
N ILE A 25 -19.59 -4.74 33.67
CA ILE A 25 -19.04 -3.74 32.78
C ILE A 25 -19.91 -3.81 31.54
N ASN A 26 -20.92 -2.94 31.48
CA ASN A 26 -21.55 -2.53 30.24
C ASN A 26 -20.50 -1.79 29.39
N ASN A 27 -19.55 -2.54 28.84
CA ASN A 27 -18.75 -2.08 27.72
C ASN A 27 -19.60 -2.39 26.50
N LYS A 28 -20.30 -1.37 26.02
CA LYS A 28 -20.94 -1.39 24.73
C LYS A 28 -19.82 -1.62 23.72
N GLU A 29 -19.64 -2.86 23.30
CA GLU A 29 -18.81 -3.21 22.16
C GLU A 29 -19.41 -2.46 20.95
N GLU A 30 -18.89 -1.26 20.69
CA GLU A 30 -18.82 -0.77 19.33
C GLU A 30 -17.91 -1.76 18.62
N THR A 31 -18.56 -2.67 17.90
CA THR A 31 -17.94 -3.50 16.88
C THR A 31 -17.41 -2.52 15.82
N GLN A 32 -16.22 -1.97 16.05
CA GLN A 32 -15.40 -1.51 14.94
C GLN A 32 -15.12 -2.76 14.14
N ASN A 33 -15.88 -2.93 13.07
CA ASN A 33 -15.48 -3.73 11.94
C ASN A 33 -14.14 -3.13 11.51
N VAL A 34 -13.04 -3.69 12.02
CA VAL A 34 -11.70 -3.44 11.50
C VAL A 34 -11.72 -4.16 10.16
N GLU A 35 -12.31 -3.50 9.16
CA GLU A 35 -11.94 -3.75 7.78
C GLU A 35 -10.43 -3.58 7.75
N THR A 36 -9.74 -4.70 7.58
CA THR A 36 -8.34 -4.70 7.18
C THR A 36 -8.28 -3.85 5.92
N VAL A 37 -7.85 -2.59 6.07
CA VAL A 37 -7.60 -1.71 4.93
C VAL A 37 -6.53 -2.41 4.12
N GLU A 38 -6.93 -2.97 2.98
CA GLU A 38 -6.01 -3.66 2.10
C GLU A 38 -5.08 -2.59 1.50
N GLU A 39 -3.83 -2.57 1.98
CA GLU A 39 -2.82 -1.63 1.50
C GLU A 39 -2.39 -2.05 0.09
N LEU A 40 -2.38 -1.09 -0.84
CA LEU A 40 -1.95 -1.32 -2.22
C LEU A 40 -0.47 -1.75 -2.25
N SER A 41 -0.20 -2.89 -2.86
CA SER A 41 1.14 -3.50 -2.92
C SER A 41 1.80 -3.32 -4.30
N PHE A 42 1.96 -2.08 -4.73
CA PHE A 42 2.64 -1.76 -5.99
C PHE A 42 4.15 -2.02 -5.93
N LYS A 43 4.77 -2.29 -7.08
CA LYS A 43 6.21 -2.40 -7.19
C LYS A 43 6.85 -1.01 -7.19
N SER A 44 7.44 -0.60 -6.07
CA SER A 44 8.13 0.69 -5.97
C SER A 44 9.32 0.78 -6.92
N VAL A 45 9.48 1.95 -7.55
CA VAL A 45 10.61 2.30 -8.42
C VAL A 45 11.33 3.51 -7.85
N SER A 46 12.66 3.44 -7.79
CA SER A 46 13.50 4.55 -7.34
C SER A 46 13.78 5.58 -8.44
N LEU A 47 14.31 6.74 -8.05
CA LEU A 47 14.71 7.79 -8.97
C LEU A 47 15.79 7.36 -9.97
N SER A 48 16.69 6.43 -9.60
CA SER A 48 17.74 5.93 -10.49
C SER A 48 17.25 4.85 -11.46
N GLU A 49 16.13 4.19 -11.16
CA GLU A 49 15.59 3.09 -11.98
C GLU A 49 14.59 3.55 -13.02
N ILE A 50 13.84 4.62 -12.72
CA ILE A 50 12.67 5.03 -13.53
C ILE A 50 13.02 5.35 -14.99
N SER A 51 14.15 6.01 -15.25
CA SER A 51 14.57 6.32 -16.63
C SER A 51 14.84 5.06 -17.45
N ASN A 52 15.39 4.01 -16.83
CA ASN A 52 15.62 2.73 -17.50
C ASN A 52 14.30 1.99 -17.70
N LEU A 53 13.42 2.01 -16.70
CA LEU A 53 12.09 1.40 -16.79
C LEU A 53 11.28 1.99 -17.95
N ILE A 54 11.25 3.33 -18.10
CA ILE A 54 10.55 4.01 -19.19
C ILE A 54 11.07 3.53 -20.56
N LYS A 55 12.39 3.38 -20.70
CA LYS A 55 13.06 2.99 -21.95
C LYS A 55 13.05 1.50 -22.26
N GLU A 56 12.67 0.66 -21.30
CA GLU A 56 12.65 -0.79 -21.46
C GLU A 56 11.69 -1.22 -22.58
N ASP A 57 12.09 -2.16 -23.44
CA ASP A 57 11.20 -2.68 -24.49
C ASP A 57 10.28 -3.80 -23.95
N LYS A 58 9.45 -3.43 -22.97
CA LYS A 58 8.43 -4.29 -22.36
C LYS A 58 7.20 -3.48 -22.00
N ASN A 59 6.04 -4.15 -22.04
CA ASN A 59 4.80 -3.54 -21.59
C ASN A 59 4.86 -3.29 -20.08
N LYS A 60 4.44 -2.10 -19.65
CA LYS A 60 4.42 -1.73 -18.22
C LYS A 60 3.39 -0.65 -17.95
N ILE A 61 2.94 -0.60 -16.70
CA ILE A 61 2.11 0.47 -16.16
C ILE A 61 2.92 1.18 -15.10
N ILE A 62 3.05 2.50 -15.22
CA ILE A 62 3.74 3.34 -14.23
C ILE A 62 2.73 4.31 -13.61
N TYR A 63 2.62 4.28 -12.29
CA TYR A 63 1.81 5.17 -11.49
C TYR A 63 2.69 6.23 -10.81
N PHE A 64 2.52 7.48 -11.21
CA PHE A 64 3.16 8.65 -10.62
C PHE A 64 2.25 9.21 -9.53
N SER A 65 2.69 9.12 -8.27
CA SER A 65 1.87 9.44 -7.09
C SER A 65 2.69 10.03 -5.95
N ARG A 66 2.03 10.37 -4.85
CA ARG A 66 2.65 10.68 -3.54
C ARG A 66 1.62 10.59 -2.42
N LYS A 67 2.07 10.18 -1.22
CA LYS A 67 1.21 10.03 -0.03
C LYS A 67 0.69 11.35 0.54
N THR A 68 1.31 12.48 0.20
CA THR A 68 0.89 13.83 0.68
C THR A 68 -0.15 14.51 -0.23
N CYS A 69 -0.65 13.81 -1.26
CA CYS A 69 -1.60 14.37 -2.21
C CYS A 69 -2.99 13.80 -2.00
N ASP A 70 -3.94 14.63 -1.55
CA ASP A 70 -5.34 14.21 -1.33
C ASP A 70 -5.97 13.57 -2.57
N ARG A 71 -5.65 14.08 -3.76
CA ARG A 71 -6.13 13.52 -5.04
C ARG A 71 -5.54 12.15 -5.34
N CYS A 72 -4.28 11.90 -4.96
CA CYS A 72 -3.67 10.59 -5.07
C CYS A 72 -4.35 9.60 -4.12
N LEU A 73 -4.59 10.01 -2.87
CA LEU A 73 -5.28 9.16 -1.89
C LEU A 73 -6.70 8.80 -2.36
N GLN A 74 -7.42 9.74 -2.98
CA GLN A 74 -8.72 9.45 -3.59
C GLN A 74 -8.63 8.44 -4.73
N LEU A 75 -7.63 8.55 -5.62
CA LEU A 75 -7.43 7.56 -6.67
C LEU A 75 -7.01 6.19 -6.10
N ASP A 76 -6.22 6.18 -5.03
CA ASP A 76 -5.81 4.95 -4.34
C ASP A 76 -7.01 4.17 -3.80
N GLU A 77 -8.06 4.85 -3.28
CA GLU A 77 -9.30 4.17 -2.89
C GLU A 77 -9.98 3.49 -4.09
N ASN A 78 -10.09 4.18 -5.23
CA ASN A 78 -10.63 3.56 -6.44
C ASN A 78 -9.75 2.39 -6.94
N LEU A 79 -8.43 2.48 -6.80
CA LEU A 79 -7.49 1.42 -7.19
C LEU A 79 -7.68 0.16 -6.34
N LYS A 80 -8.00 0.29 -5.04
CA LYS A 80 -8.30 -0.85 -4.17
C LYS A 80 -9.55 -1.61 -4.64
N GLU A 81 -10.55 -0.89 -5.15
CA GLU A 81 -11.78 -1.52 -5.66
C GLU A 81 -11.57 -2.21 -7.02
N VAL A 82 -10.68 -1.65 -7.87
CA VAL A 82 -10.48 -2.13 -9.24
C VAL A 82 -9.42 -3.23 -9.35
N LEU A 83 -8.41 -3.25 -8.47
CA LEU A 83 -7.23 -4.10 -8.63
C LEU A 83 -7.14 -5.20 -7.58
N ASP A 84 -7.09 -6.45 -8.04
CA ASP A 84 -6.64 -7.56 -7.21
C ASP A 84 -5.12 -7.51 -6.97
N LYS A 85 -4.62 -8.32 -6.02
CA LYS A 85 -3.19 -8.36 -5.66
C LYS A 85 -2.28 -8.65 -6.86
N ASN A 86 -2.67 -9.57 -7.74
CA ASN A 86 -1.88 -9.94 -8.91
C ASN A 86 -1.75 -8.77 -9.90
N SER A 87 -2.79 -7.95 -10.00
CA SER A 87 -2.84 -6.76 -10.84
C SER A 87 -2.00 -5.63 -10.25
N GLN A 88 -2.04 -5.46 -8.92
CA GLN A 88 -1.21 -4.47 -8.22
C GLN A 88 0.28 -4.71 -8.43
N GLU A 89 0.74 -5.97 -8.40
CA GLU A 89 2.16 -6.31 -8.63
C GLU A 89 2.69 -5.97 -10.03
N LYS A 90 1.80 -5.79 -11.02
CA LYS A 90 2.14 -5.38 -12.39
C LYS A 90 2.34 -3.88 -12.55
N ILE A 91 1.98 -3.10 -11.53
CA ILE A 91 2.05 -1.64 -11.56
C ILE A 91 3.31 -1.17 -10.83
N TYR A 92 4.06 -0.32 -11.51
CA TYR A 92 5.25 0.32 -10.99
C TYR A 92 4.89 1.67 -10.35
N LEU A 93 5.11 1.82 -9.04
CA LEU A 93 4.87 3.07 -8.33
C LEU A 93 6.13 3.96 -8.32
N PHE A 94 6.01 5.16 -8.86
CA PHE A 94 7.00 6.22 -8.73
C PHE A 94 6.52 7.30 -7.75
N ASP A 95 7.06 7.28 -6.54
CA ASP A 95 6.75 8.25 -5.48
C ASP A 95 7.49 9.57 -5.71
N THR A 96 6.74 10.59 -6.12
CA THR A 96 7.26 11.92 -6.44
C THR A 96 7.74 12.70 -5.22
N ASP A 97 7.26 12.41 -4.00
CA ASP A 97 7.78 13.03 -2.78
C ASP A 97 9.15 12.47 -2.43
N LYS A 98 9.26 11.14 -2.48
CA LYS A 98 10.54 10.46 -2.25
C LYS A 98 11.59 10.92 -3.26
N ALA A 99 11.23 10.89 -4.56
CA ALA A 99 12.12 11.33 -5.63
C ALA A 99 12.52 12.82 -5.52
N ARG A 100 11.59 13.70 -5.10
CA ARG A 100 11.88 15.12 -4.86
C ARG A 100 12.90 15.33 -3.76
N ASN A 101 12.79 14.56 -2.66
CA ASN A 101 13.72 14.65 -1.55
C ASN A 101 15.11 14.07 -1.89
N GLU A 102 15.16 13.06 -2.78
CA GLU A 102 16.40 12.49 -3.29
C GLU A 102 17.12 13.44 -4.26
N ASN A 103 16.45 13.87 -5.33
CA ASN A 103 16.97 14.86 -6.28
C ASN A 103 15.84 15.49 -7.10
N ASN A 104 15.41 16.68 -6.68
CA ASN A 104 14.31 17.41 -7.29
C ASN A 104 14.52 17.78 -8.77
N GLU A 105 15.74 18.11 -9.20
CA GLU A 105 15.97 18.51 -10.59
C GLU A 105 15.91 17.31 -11.53
N LEU A 106 16.55 16.19 -11.17
CA LEU A 106 16.46 14.96 -11.94
C LEU A 106 15.01 14.44 -12.00
N MET A 107 14.28 14.50 -10.89
CA MET A 107 12.86 14.13 -10.85
C MET A 107 12.03 14.98 -11.81
N LYS A 108 12.22 16.30 -11.85
CA LYS A 108 11.54 17.18 -12.82
C LYS A 108 11.90 16.86 -14.27
N GLU A 109 13.17 16.54 -14.55
CA GLU A 109 13.62 16.15 -15.90
C GLU A 109 12.89 14.88 -16.37
N ILE A 110 12.79 13.87 -15.51
CA ILE A 110 12.07 12.62 -15.78
C ILE A 110 10.59 12.90 -16.02
N LEU A 111 9.92 13.64 -15.13
CA LEU A 111 8.50 13.97 -15.29
C LEU A 111 8.25 14.75 -16.59
N LYS A 112 9.18 15.62 -16.98
CA LYS A 112 9.12 16.34 -18.25
C LYS A 112 9.31 15.42 -19.47
N GLU A 113 10.21 14.44 -19.39
CA GLU A 113 10.42 13.43 -20.46
C GLU A 113 9.13 12.68 -20.78
N VAL A 114 8.36 12.31 -19.75
CA VAL A 114 7.06 11.62 -19.88
C VAL A 114 5.85 12.56 -19.80
N LYS A 115 6.03 13.87 -19.89
CA LYS A 115 4.96 14.89 -19.86
C LYS A 115 3.97 14.74 -18.70
N VAL A 116 4.45 14.35 -17.52
CA VAL A 116 3.65 14.33 -16.29
C VAL A 116 3.73 15.71 -15.64
N GLU A 117 2.66 16.49 -15.76
CA GLU A 117 2.61 17.85 -15.19
C GLU A 117 2.12 17.86 -13.73
N SER A 118 1.29 16.90 -13.34
CA SER A 118 0.75 16.78 -12.00
C SER A 118 0.47 15.33 -11.63
N VAL A 119 0.32 15.04 -10.34
CA VAL A 119 -0.10 13.74 -9.83
C VAL A 119 -1.54 13.80 -9.29
N PRO A 120 -2.29 12.70 -9.27
CA PRO A 120 -1.91 11.35 -9.77
C PRO A 120 -1.84 11.27 -11.30
N THR A 121 -1.02 10.37 -11.84
CA THR A 121 -1.05 9.99 -13.26
C THR A 121 -0.63 8.54 -13.42
N ILE A 122 -1.39 7.76 -14.19
CA ILE A 122 -1.05 6.39 -14.56
C ILE A 122 -0.78 6.36 -16.07
N ILE A 123 0.32 5.75 -16.49
CA ILE A 123 0.69 5.64 -17.91
C ILE A 123 0.88 4.17 -18.27
N TYR A 124 0.28 3.75 -19.37
CA TYR A 124 0.53 2.46 -20.00
C TYR A 124 1.49 2.60 -21.17
N PHE A 125 2.54 1.78 -21.16
CA PHE A 125 3.49 1.66 -22.25
C PHE A 125 3.37 0.28 -22.89
N GLU A 126 3.40 0.25 -24.22
CA GLU A 126 3.76 -0.94 -24.99
C GLU A 126 5.19 -0.78 -25.48
N GLY A 127 6.09 -1.65 -25.01
CA GLY A 127 7.52 -1.43 -25.17
C GLY A 127 7.96 -0.11 -24.51
N ASN A 128 8.63 0.75 -25.26
CA ASN A 128 9.04 2.09 -24.84
C ASN A 128 8.11 3.22 -25.33
N VAL A 129 6.93 2.87 -25.85
CA VAL A 129 5.97 3.84 -26.41
C VAL A 129 4.79 3.98 -25.46
N GLU A 130 4.51 5.21 -25.02
CA GLU A 130 3.27 5.55 -24.32
C GLU A 130 2.07 5.31 -25.25
N LYS A 131 1.10 4.53 -24.78
CA LYS A 131 -0.11 4.19 -25.54
C LYS A 131 -1.36 4.81 -24.96
N ASP A 132 -1.40 4.97 -23.64
CA ASP A 132 -2.57 5.47 -22.94
C ASP A 132 -2.17 6.08 -21.59
N ARG A 133 -2.99 7.01 -21.10
CA ARG A 133 -2.77 7.75 -19.86
C ARG A 133 -4.08 7.96 -19.13
N TYR A 134 -4.03 7.84 -17.81
CA TYR A 134 -5.08 8.24 -16.89
C TYR A 134 -4.53 9.35 -15.99
N ASP A 135 -4.94 10.59 -16.24
CA ASP A 135 -4.57 11.79 -15.48
C ASP A 135 -5.80 12.56 -14.96
N THR A 136 -6.95 11.88 -14.93
CA THR A 136 -8.23 12.38 -14.41
C THR A 136 -8.48 11.86 -12.99
N LEU A 137 -9.53 12.38 -12.35
CA LEU A 137 -10.13 11.76 -11.16
C LEU A 137 -11.53 11.25 -11.50
N GLY A 138 -11.59 10.34 -12.48
CA GLY A 138 -12.78 9.57 -12.79
C GLY A 138 -13.20 8.63 -11.67
N GLY A 139 -14.41 8.08 -11.82
CA GLY A 139 -14.94 7.06 -10.91
C GLY A 139 -14.36 5.66 -11.16
N VAL A 140 -14.76 4.71 -10.32
CA VAL A 140 -14.33 3.30 -10.36
C VAL A 140 -14.58 2.64 -11.72
N ASP A 141 -15.72 2.90 -12.35
CA ASP A 141 -16.06 2.32 -13.65
C ASP A 141 -15.12 2.82 -14.77
N GLU A 142 -14.84 4.12 -14.80
CA GLU A 142 -13.89 4.71 -15.77
C GLU A 142 -12.48 4.14 -15.58
N LEU A 143 -12.04 4.03 -14.33
CA LEU A 143 -10.73 3.45 -14.01
C LEU A 143 -10.66 1.96 -14.41
N LYS A 144 -11.74 1.20 -14.18
CA LYS A 144 -11.84 -0.20 -14.59
C LYS A 144 -11.81 -0.37 -16.10
N GLU A 145 -12.52 0.49 -16.84
CA GLU A 145 -12.46 0.53 -18.30
C GLU A 145 -11.06 0.89 -18.78
N TRP A 146 -10.39 1.84 -18.12
CA TRP A 146 -9.01 2.20 -18.45
C TRP A 146 -8.07 0.99 -18.33
N PHE A 147 -8.17 0.18 -17.28
CA PHE A 147 -7.32 -1.01 -17.12
C PHE A 147 -7.64 -2.17 -18.07
N ASN A 148 -8.79 -2.15 -18.76
CA ASN A 148 -9.20 -3.24 -19.63
C ASN A 148 -8.19 -3.49 -20.76
N GLY A 149 -7.67 -4.71 -20.85
CA GLY A 149 -6.65 -5.12 -21.81
C GLY A 149 -5.22 -4.65 -21.51
N LYS A 150 -4.97 -4.00 -20.36
CA LYS A 150 -3.64 -3.50 -19.96
C LYS A 150 -2.99 -4.32 -18.84
N LEU A 151 -3.79 -5.01 -18.02
CA LEU A 151 -3.35 -5.87 -16.91
C LEU A 151 -3.09 -7.31 -17.35
#